data_AF-A0AAD3E3G8-F1
#
_entry.id   AF-A0AAD3E3G8-F1
#
_cell.length_a   1.000
_cell.length_b   1.000
_cell.length_c   1.000
_cell.angle_alpha   90.00
_cell.angle_beta   90.00
_cell.angle_gamma   90.00
#
_symmetry.space_group_name_H-M   'P 1'
#
loop_
_entity.id
_entity.type
_entity.pdbx_description
1 polymer ?
#
loop_
_entity_poly.entity_id
_entity_poly.type
_entity_poly.pdbx_seq_one_letter_code
_entity_poly.pdbx_strand_id
1 'polypeptide(L)'
;MADRRPQRPSALRAQGAFQAAASSDDEGMEGRQTRSTRRGVRVDLSKLDLQSLLRYRKVHKLGDAPATATKEELVPSVARHFAQQQVVDEEEVLLKFVLAIQKHNKQLRQLSAVQQQKLQEQRLAMQQMLQQQQQQYRQAAAQQAMLLKGGVQKPRR
;
A
#
# COMPACT_ATOMS: atom_id res chain seq x y z
N MET A 1 13.01 51.09 2.70
CA MET A 1 13.19 49.69 2.28
C MET A 1 11.80 49.10 2.07
N ALA A 2 11.40 48.89 0.82
CA ALA A 2 10.02 48.55 0.46
C ALA A 2 9.83 47.03 0.30
N ASP A 3 8.83 46.51 1.01
CA ASP A 3 8.36 45.12 1.01
C ASP A 3 7.96 44.64 -0.40
N ARG A 4 8.56 43.54 -0.87
CA ARG A 4 8.19 42.85 -2.11
C ARG A 4 7.41 41.58 -1.77
N ARG A 5 6.10 41.70 -1.55
CA ARG A 5 5.18 40.55 -1.49
C ARG A 5 4.59 40.31 -2.89
N PRO A 6 4.74 39.11 -3.49
CA PRO A 6 4.13 38.82 -4.79
C PRO A 6 2.61 38.71 -4.65
N GLN A 7 1.87 39.39 -5.54
CA GLN A 7 0.42 39.34 -5.58
C GLN A 7 -0.06 37.99 -6.12
N ARG A 8 -1.01 37.37 -5.41
CA ARG A 8 -1.77 36.19 -5.87
C ARG A 8 -2.64 36.61 -7.06
N PRO A 9 -2.66 35.87 -8.19
CA PRO A 9 -3.66 36.11 -9.22
C PRO A 9 -5.04 35.71 -8.70
N SER A 10 -5.92 36.71 -8.62
CA SER A 10 -7.34 36.57 -8.29
C SER A 10 -8.00 35.60 -9.27
N ALA A 11 -8.71 34.60 -8.74
CA ALA A 11 -9.46 33.65 -9.52
C ALA A 11 -10.51 34.37 -10.39
N LEU A 12 -10.23 34.47 -11.69
CA LEU A 12 -11.20 34.84 -12.70
C LEU A 12 -12.30 33.77 -12.70
N ARG A 13 -13.39 34.14 -12.05
CA ARG A 13 -14.70 33.51 -12.04
C ARG A 13 -15.11 33.19 -13.48
N ALA A 14 -15.00 31.92 -13.88
CA ALA A 14 -15.60 31.40 -15.10
C ALA A 14 -17.13 31.48 -14.99
N GLN A 15 -17.70 32.63 -15.33
CA GLN A 15 -19.11 32.77 -15.66
C GLN A 15 -19.25 32.46 -17.15
N GLY A 16 -19.83 31.32 -17.50
CA GLY A 16 -20.16 31.04 -18.90
C GLY A 16 -20.24 29.56 -19.25
N ALA A 17 -21.24 28.84 -18.71
CA ALA A 17 -21.82 27.63 -19.31
C ALA A 17 -23.05 27.13 -18.52
N PHE A 18 -24.00 28.02 -18.20
CA PHE A 18 -25.35 27.62 -17.79
C PHE A 18 -26.36 28.44 -18.61
N GLN A 19 -26.52 28.07 -19.88
CA GLN A 19 -27.75 28.44 -20.60
C GLN A 19 -28.85 27.49 -20.12
N ALA A 20 -29.51 27.90 -19.04
CA ALA A 20 -30.85 27.44 -18.74
C ALA A 20 -31.77 28.04 -19.80
N ALA A 21 -32.19 27.24 -20.78
CA ALA A 21 -33.33 27.55 -21.62
C ALA A 21 -34.58 27.47 -20.73
N ALA A 22 -34.89 28.58 -20.05
CA ALA A 22 -36.17 28.80 -19.41
C ALA A 22 -37.13 29.39 -20.46
N SER A 23 -37.64 28.54 -21.35
CA SER A 23 -38.89 28.84 -22.05
C SER A 23 -40.03 28.39 -21.14
N SER A 24 -40.65 29.37 -20.51
CA SER A 24 -41.87 29.25 -19.72
C SER A 24 -43.03 29.03 -20.68
N ASP A 25 -43.57 27.82 -20.70
CA ASP A 25 -44.94 27.57 -21.16
C ASP A 25 -45.62 26.69 -20.10
N ASP A 26 -46.76 27.22 -19.68
CA ASP A 26 -47.61 26.87 -18.56
C ASP A 26 -48.62 25.77 -18.94
N GLU A 27 -49.28 25.22 -17.93
CA GLU A 27 -50.44 24.31 -17.97
C GLU A 27 -50.16 22.79 -18.02
N GLY A 28 -50.31 22.15 -16.86
CA GLY A 28 -50.86 20.79 -16.81
C GLY A 28 -50.01 19.71 -16.13
N MET A 29 -50.54 19.22 -15.01
CA MET A 29 -50.40 17.88 -14.45
C MET A 29 -49.38 17.64 -13.32
N GLU A 30 -49.99 17.44 -12.15
CA GLU A 30 -49.55 16.78 -10.93
C GLU A 30 -48.33 15.84 -11.04
N GLY A 31 -47.42 15.95 -10.07
CA GLY A 31 -46.56 14.83 -9.70
C GLY A 31 -45.05 14.99 -9.87
N ARG A 32 -44.50 16.21 -10.02
CA ARG A 32 -43.05 16.40 -10.06
C ARG A 32 -42.47 16.38 -8.64
N GLN A 33 -42.36 15.18 -8.08
CA GLN A 33 -41.40 14.87 -7.01
C GLN A 33 -40.06 15.47 -7.42
N THR A 34 -39.65 16.53 -6.71
CA THR A 34 -38.31 17.11 -6.83
C THR A 34 -37.33 15.99 -6.50
N ARG A 35 -36.83 15.31 -7.53
CA ARG A 35 -35.77 14.31 -7.39
C ARG A 35 -34.57 15.05 -6.81
N SER A 36 -34.42 14.97 -5.49
CA SER A 36 -33.22 15.35 -4.78
C SER A 36 -32.04 14.71 -5.51
N THR A 37 -31.22 15.53 -6.15
CA THR A 37 -29.98 15.10 -6.80
C THR A 37 -28.92 14.67 -5.79
N ARG A 38 -29.20 14.81 -4.49
CA ARG A 38 -28.45 14.17 -3.40
C ARG A 38 -28.93 12.74 -3.20
N ARG A 39 -28.74 11.87 -4.20
CA ARG A 39 -28.72 10.44 -3.90
C ARG A 39 -27.53 10.22 -2.97
N GLY A 40 -27.79 9.93 -1.70
CA GLY A 40 -26.74 9.69 -0.71
C GLY A 40 -25.72 8.67 -1.24
N VAL A 41 -24.45 8.86 -0.90
CA VAL A 41 -23.37 7.95 -1.30
C VAL A 41 -23.71 6.55 -0.77
N ARG A 42 -24.02 5.62 -1.67
CA ARG A 42 -24.31 4.22 -1.34
C ARG A 42 -23.04 3.40 -1.51
N VAL A 43 -22.72 2.60 -0.51
CA VAL A 43 -21.61 1.65 -0.58
C VAL A 43 -22.03 0.48 -1.46
N ASP A 44 -21.26 0.23 -2.52
CA ASP A 44 -21.47 -0.90 -3.41
C ASP A 44 -20.64 -2.12 -2.95
N LEU A 45 -21.31 -3.05 -2.26
CA LEU A 45 -20.68 -4.25 -1.71
C LEU A 45 -20.39 -5.32 -2.78
N SER A 46 -20.93 -5.17 -4.00
CA SER A 46 -20.62 -6.09 -5.11
C SER A 46 -19.17 -5.94 -5.60
N LYS A 47 -18.51 -4.83 -5.28
CA LYS A 47 -17.10 -4.58 -5.61
C LYS A 47 -16.12 -5.35 -4.71
N LEU A 48 -16.59 -5.86 -3.57
CA LEU A 48 -15.75 -6.68 -2.69
C LEU A 48 -15.50 -8.05 -3.32
N ASP A 49 -14.31 -8.58 -3.09
CA ASP A 49 -13.97 -9.95 -3.46
C ASP A 49 -14.66 -10.95 -2.53
N LEU A 50 -14.77 -12.20 -2.99
CA LEU A 50 -15.43 -13.27 -2.23
C LEU A 50 -14.78 -13.48 -0.85
N GLN A 51 -13.46 -13.33 -0.73
CA GLN A 51 -12.76 -13.57 0.54
C GLN A 51 -13.06 -12.45 1.56
N SER A 52 -13.18 -11.20 1.11
CA SER A 52 -13.63 -10.10 1.98
C SER A 52 -15.05 -10.32 2.51
N LEU A 53 -15.97 -10.77 1.65
CA LEU A 53 -17.35 -11.07 2.05
C LEU A 53 -17.42 -12.23 3.06
N LEU A 54 -16.67 -13.31 2.82
CA LEU A 54 -16.57 -14.44 3.76
C LEU A 54 -15.97 -14.02 5.11
N ARG A 55 -14.95 -13.16 5.09
CA ARG A 55 -14.33 -12.62 6.31
C ARG A 55 -15.33 -11.79 7.11
N TYR A 56 -16.07 -10.89 6.44
CA TYR A 56 -17.11 -10.09 7.07
C TYR A 56 -18.16 -11.00 7.73
N ARG A 57 -18.65 -12.01 6.99
CA ARG A 57 -19.57 -13.02 7.53
C ARG A 57 -19.02 -13.72 8.76
N LYS A 58 -17.77 -14.16 8.75
CA LYS A 58 -17.15 -14.86 9.88
C LYS A 58 -17.05 -13.97 11.12
N VAL A 59 -16.63 -12.72 10.94
CA VAL A 59 -16.46 -11.75 12.05
C VAL A 59 -17.80 -11.37 12.67
N HIS A 60 -18.81 -11.12 11.84
CA HIS A 60 -20.15 -10.71 12.28
C HIS A 60 -21.13 -11.86 12.49
N LYS A 61 -20.67 -13.11 12.36
CA LYS A 61 -21.46 -14.34 12.55
C LYS A 61 -22.79 -14.32 11.79
N LEU A 62 -22.74 -13.92 10.52
CA LEU A 62 -23.90 -13.95 9.62
C LEU A 62 -24.29 -15.40 9.35
N GLY A 63 -25.29 -15.90 10.10
CA GLY A 63 -25.77 -17.28 10.07
C GLY A 63 -26.60 -17.65 8.82
N ASP A 64 -26.89 -16.67 7.97
CA ASP A 64 -27.86 -16.81 6.88
C ASP A 64 -27.33 -17.53 5.63
N ALA A 65 -26.03 -17.81 5.53
CA ALA A 65 -25.43 -18.42 4.34
C ALA A 65 -24.49 -19.58 4.73
N PRO A 66 -24.37 -20.66 3.95
CA PRO A 66 -23.43 -21.76 4.19
C PRO A 66 -21.97 -21.37 3.92
N ALA A 67 -20.99 -22.12 4.43
CA ALA A 67 -19.55 -21.84 4.19
C ALA A 67 -19.16 -21.84 2.70
N THR A 68 -19.94 -22.55 1.87
CA THR A 68 -19.80 -22.67 0.42
C THR A 68 -20.60 -21.61 -0.36
N ALA A 69 -21.15 -20.60 0.33
CA ALA A 69 -21.97 -19.58 -0.29
C ALA A 69 -21.20 -18.81 -1.37
N THR A 70 -21.89 -18.57 -2.47
CA THR A 70 -21.37 -17.81 -3.61
C THR A 70 -21.40 -16.30 -3.30
N LYS A 71 -20.68 -15.52 -4.12
CA LYS A 71 -20.62 -14.06 -3.97
C LYS A 71 -22.01 -13.43 -3.99
N GLU A 72 -22.88 -13.90 -4.87
CA GLU A 72 -24.23 -13.35 -5.06
C GLU A 72 -25.14 -13.62 -3.87
N GLU A 73 -24.96 -14.74 -3.17
CA GLU A 73 -25.73 -15.08 -1.96
C GLU A 73 -25.25 -14.31 -0.73
N LEU A 74 -23.96 -13.98 -0.66
CA LEU A 74 -23.37 -13.26 0.47
C LEU A 74 -23.70 -11.77 0.45
N VAL A 75 -23.75 -11.14 -0.72
CA VAL A 75 -23.92 -9.68 -0.85
C VAL A 75 -25.22 -9.18 -0.19
N PRO A 76 -26.41 -9.75 -0.42
CA PRO A 76 -27.64 -9.29 0.21
C PRO A 76 -27.60 -9.40 1.73
N SER A 77 -27.06 -10.50 2.26
CA SER A 77 -26.96 -10.74 3.71
C SER A 77 -26.00 -9.75 4.37
N VAL A 78 -24.84 -9.50 3.76
CA VAL A 78 -23.87 -8.50 4.22
C VAL A 78 -24.46 -7.09 4.13
N ALA A 79 -25.16 -6.76 3.04
CA ALA A 79 -25.78 -5.46 2.84
C ALA A 79 -26.84 -5.14 3.90
N ARG A 80 -27.70 -6.11 4.21
CA ARG A 80 -28.72 -5.98 5.26
C ARG A 80 -28.08 -5.70 6.61
N HIS A 81 -27.09 -6.49 7.00
CA HIS A 81 -26.40 -6.32 8.27
C HIS A 81 -25.64 -5.00 8.35
N PHE A 82 -24.91 -4.63 7.30
CA PHE A 82 -24.16 -3.38 7.23
C PHE A 82 -25.08 -2.15 7.37
N ALA A 83 -26.27 -2.18 6.76
CA ALA A 83 -27.26 -1.11 6.90
C ALA A 83 -27.86 -1.03 8.31
N GLN A 84 -27.99 -2.16 9.02
CA GLN A 84 -28.50 -2.21 10.40
C GLN A 84 -27.44 -1.80 11.43
N GLN A 85 -26.15 -2.02 11.14
CA GLN A 85 -25.03 -1.74 12.03
C GLN A 85 -24.57 -0.27 12.05
N GLN A 86 -25.35 0.67 11.51
CA GLN A 86 -24.94 2.07 11.37
C GLN A 86 -24.73 2.85 12.68
N VAL A 87 -24.96 2.23 13.85
CA VAL A 87 -24.56 2.81 15.13
C VAL A 87 -23.09 2.46 15.36
N VAL A 88 -22.20 3.38 14.98
CA VAL A 88 -20.76 3.28 15.21
C VAL A 88 -20.32 4.46 16.05
N ASP A 89 -19.51 4.18 17.08
CA ASP A 89 -18.82 5.23 17.83
C ASP A 89 -17.69 5.79 16.96
N GLU A 90 -17.85 7.03 16.52
CA GLU A 90 -16.91 7.68 15.61
C GLU A 90 -15.52 7.81 16.23
N GLU A 91 -15.43 8.19 17.51
CA GLU A 91 -14.16 8.40 18.19
C GLU A 91 -13.40 7.08 18.30
N GLU A 92 -14.10 6.01 18.71
CA GLU A 92 -13.50 4.69 18.85
C GLU A 92 -13.01 4.15 17.50
N VAL A 93 -13.79 4.32 16.43
CA VAL A 93 -13.43 3.87 15.09
C VAL A 93 -12.21 4.61 14.56
N LEU A 94 -12.17 5.94 14.70
CA LEU A 94 -11.04 6.75 14.25
C LEU A 94 -9.76 6.38 15.02
N LEU A 95 -9.84 6.21 16.33
CA LEU A 95 -8.70 5.81 17.15
C LEU A 95 -8.16 4.43 16.73
N LYS A 96 -9.04 3.43 16.61
CA LYS A 96 -8.66 2.08 16.15
C LYS A 96 -8.03 2.10 14.77
N PHE A 97 -8.56 2.93 13.86
CA PHE A 97 -8.04 3.07 12.50
C PHE A 97 -6.62 3.64 12.49
N VAL A 98 -6.37 4.74 13.21
CA VAL A 98 -5.05 5.35 13.30
C VAL A 98 -4.03 4.37 13.91
N LEU A 99 -4.40 3.69 14.99
CA LEU A 99 -3.54 2.69 15.63
C LEU A 99 -3.21 1.52 14.68
N ALA A 100 -4.19 1.05 13.91
CA ALA A 100 -3.97 -0.01 12.91
C ALA A 100 -2.98 0.42 11.82
N ILE A 101 -3.09 1.65 11.31
CA ILE A 101 -2.15 2.20 10.32
C ILE A 101 -0.75 2.32 10.90
N GLN A 102 -0.61 2.86 12.12
CA GLN A 102 0.69 2.98 12.78
C GLN A 102 1.37 1.62 12.94
N LYS A 103 0.61 0.61 13.38
CA LYS A 103 1.09 -0.77 13.50
C LYS A 103 1.54 -1.33 12.16
N HIS A 104 0.73 -1.17 11.11
CA HIS A 104 1.05 -1.65 9.77
C HIS A 104 2.33 -1.00 9.22
N ASN A 105 2.46 0.33 9.33
CA ASN A 105 3.64 1.06 8.89
C ASN A 105 4.90 0.65 9.66
N LYS A 106 4.79 0.41 10.97
CA LYS A 106 5.90 -0.11 11.79
C LYS A 106 6.35 -1.48 11.26
N GLN A 107 5.41 -2.36 10.94
CA GLN A 107 5.72 -3.69 10.40
C GLN A 107 6.40 -3.62 9.03
N LEU A 108 5.93 -2.75 8.13
CA LEU A 108 6.57 -2.54 6.82
C LEU A 108 8.02 -2.04 6.96
N ARG A 109 8.27 -1.10 7.87
CA ARG A 109 9.63 -0.61 8.15
C ARG A 109 10.53 -1.73 8.66
N GLN A 110 10.03 -2.55 9.58
CA GLN A 110 10.79 -3.70 10.11
C GLN A 110 11.14 -4.71 9.01
N LEU A 111 10.18 -5.06 8.14
CA LEU A 111 10.43 -5.97 7.01
C LEU A 111 11.51 -5.41 6.07
N SER A 112 11.46 -4.12 5.76
CA SER A 112 12.48 -3.47 4.93
C SER A 112 13.87 -3.45 5.58
N ALA A 113 13.94 -3.22 6.89
CA ALA A 113 15.20 -3.22 7.63
C ALA A 113 15.85 -4.61 7.65
N VAL A 114 15.05 -5.66 7.90
CA VAL A 114 15.53 -7.06 7.85
C VAL A 114 16.04 -7.41 6.44
N GLN A 115 15.34 -6.97 5.39
CA GLN A 115 15.79 -7.22 4.02
C GLN A 115 17.11 -6.51 3.70
N GLN A 116 17.30 -5.28 4.18
CA GLN A 116 18.56 -4.55 4.02
C GLN A 116 19.71 -5.21 4.78
N GLN A 117 19.48 -5.67 6.01
CA GLN A 117 20.48 -6.40 6.79
C GLN A 117 20.94 -7.67 6.05
N LYS A 118 19.99 -8.46 5.55
CA LYS A 118 20.31 -9.67 4.79
C LYS A 118 21.14 -9.38 3.53
N LEU A 119 20.87 -8.27 2.85
CA LEU A 119 21.67 -7.84 1.70
C LEU A 119 23.08 -7.40 2.11
N GLN A 120 23.22 -6.71 3.24
CA GLN A 120 24.54 -6.32 3.77
C GLN A 120 25.36 -7.54 4.18
N GLU A 121 24.75 -8.51 4.85
CA GLU A 121 25.40 -9.78 5.19
C GLU A 121 25.88 -10.52 3.94
N GLN A 122 25.04 -10.58 2.89
CA GLN A 122 25.42 -11.18 1.61
C GLN A 122 26.62 -10.47 0.98
N ARG A 123 26.66 -9.13 1.03
CA ARG A 123 27.81 -8.34 0.54
C ARG A 123 29.08 -8.61 1.33
N LEU A 124 28.98 -8.69 2.66
CA LEU A 124 30.11 -8.99 3.53
C LEU A 124 30.64 -10.41 3.29
N ALA A 125 29.77 -11.40 3.17
CA ALA A 125 30.14 -12.77 2.86
C ALA A 125 30.86 -12.87 1.50
N MET A 126 30.37 -12.16 0.49
CA MET A 126 31.02 -12.10 -0.82
C MET A 126 32.41 -11.44 -0.75
N GLN A 127 32.54 -10.36 0.03
CA GLN A 127 33.83 -9.69 0.22
C GLN A 127 34.84 -10.60 0.95
N GLN A 128 34.40 -11.33 1.98
CA GLN A 128 35.24 -12.29 2.69
C GLN A 128 35.70 -13.43 1.76
N MET A 129 34.80 -13.95 0.92
CA MET A 129 35.14 -14.97 -0.07
C MET A 129 36.23 -14.49 -1.03
N LEU A 130 36.10 -13.26 -1.55
CA LEU A 130 37.10 -12.67 -2.45
C LEU A 130 38.45 -12.49 -1.76
N GLN A 131 38.44 -12.10 -0.47
CA GLN A 131 39.65 -11.94 0.32
C GLN A 131 40.35 -13.29 0.56
N GLN A 132 39.61 -14.34 0.89
CA GLN A 132 40.17 -15.69 1.02
C GLN A 132 40.80 -16.16 -0.29
N GLN A 133 40.14 -15.93 -1.42
CA GLN A 133 40.70 -16.27 -2.72
C GLN A 133 42.03 -15.56 -2.97
N GLN A 134 42.14 -14.26 -2.68
CA GLN A 134 43.40 -13.53 -2.82
C GLN A 134 44.51 -14.06 -1.89
N GLN A 135 44.17 -14.46 -0.66
CA GLN A 135 45.13 -15.05 0.27
C GLN A 135 45.66 -16.39 -0.26
N GLN A 136 44.79 -17.23 -0.82
CA GLN A 136 45.20 -18.49 -1.45
C GLN A 136 46.18 -18.25 -2.61
N TYR A 137 45.90 -17.27 -3.48
CA TYR A 137 46.82 -16.90 -4.56
C TYR A 137 48.17 -16.40 -4.03
N ARG A 138 48.20 -15.57 -2.98
CA ARG A 138 49.46 -15.12 -2.35
C ARG A 138 50.27 -16.29 -1.79
N GLN A 139 49.60 -17.22 -1.09
CA GLN A 139 50.27 -18.38 -0.51
C GLN A 139 50.86 -19.28 -1.60
N ALA A 140 50.09 -19.57 -2.66
CA ALA A 140 50.57 -20.36 -3.79
C ALA A 140 51.77 -19.70 -4.49
N ALA A 141 51.73 -18.38 -4.72
CA ALA A 141 52.85 -17.64 -5.30
C ALA A 141 54.10 -17.66 -4.41
N ALA A 142 53.95 -17.52 -3.08
CA ALA A 142 55.06 -17.59 -2.15
C ALA A 142 55.73 -18.97 -2.11
N GLN A 143 54.93 -20.05 -2.18
CA GLN A 143 55.45 -21.42 -2.25
C GLN A 143 56.26 -21.66 -3.53
N GLN A 144 55.78 -21.17 -4.68
CA GLN A 144 56.53 -21.23 -5.95
C GLN A 144 57.84 -20.46 -5.88
N ALA A 145 57.85 -19.26 -5.28
CA ALA A 145 59.05 -18.45 -5.14
C ALA A 145 60.13 -19.10 -4.23
N MET A 146 59.71 -19.84 -3.20
CA MET A 146 60.64 -20.59 -2.33
C MET A 146 61.31 -21.77 -3.07
N LEU A 147 60.56 -22.49 -3.91
CA LEU A 147 61.11 -23.61 -4.70
C LEU A 147 62.20 -23.15 -5.70
N LEU A 148 62.11 -21.93 -6.23
CA LEU A 148 63.06 -21.38 -7.19
C LEU A 148 64.36 -20.83 -6.55
N LYS A 149 64.34 -20.44 -5.26
CA LYS A 149 65.52 -19.86 -4.57
C LYS A 149 66.46 -20.88 -3.93
N GLY A 150 66.11 -22.17 -3.91
CA GLY A 150 66.95 -23.25 -3.34
C GLY A 150 68.11 -23.74 -4.22
N GLY A 151 68.26 -23.22 -5.45
CA GLY A 151 69.15 -23.80 -6.46
C GLY A 151 70.43 -23.01 -6.75
N VAL A 152 71.23 -22.60 -5.76
CA VAL A 152 72.63 -22.18 -6.02
C VAL A 152 73.54 -22.61 -4.86
N GLN A 153 73.85 -23.91 -4.77
CA GLN A 153 75.07 -24.37 -4.09
C GLN A 153 76.24 -24.21 -5.06
N LYS A 154 77.08 -23.19 -4.84
CA LYS A 154 78.38 -23.10 -5.50
C LYS A 154 79.31 -24.17 -4.90
N PRO A 155 79.93 -25.05 -5.71
CA PRO A 155 80.92 -25.98 -5.19
C PRO A 155 82.15 -25.18 -4.73
N ARG A 156 82.49 -25.33 -3.45
CA ARG A 156 83.78 -24.86 -2.91
C ARG A 156 84.88 -25.72 -3.54
N ARG A 157 85.77 -25.07 -4.28
CA ARG A 157 87.07 -25.63 -4.69
C ARG A 157 88.02 -25.67 -3.50
#